data_AF-A0AAN8LVQ1-F1
#
_entry.id   AF-A0AAN8LVQ1-F1
#
_cell.length_a   1.000
_cell.length_b   1.000
_cell.length_c   1.000
_cell.angle_alpha   90.00
_cell.angle_beta   90.00
_cell.angle_gamma   90.00
#
_symmetry.space_group_name_H-M   'P 1'
#
loop_
_entity.id
_entity.type
_entity.pdbx_description
1 polymer ?
#
loop_
_entity_poly.entity_id
_entity_poly.type
_entity_poly.pdbx_seq_one_letter_code
_entity_poly.pdbx_strand_id
1 'polypeptide(L)'
;MEPWEFQMKVRLFLMVIFSLSVSTIRSLTRQLKEQLKIKKKGRFSAASIQLSRRGCFVLVALGNDIKVIENAHHVNIKPDFERYYKTNGQTLLKTFEDWEPGRVISCAACGRQWGMEMVYKEIALLPILAIENFAMETPEGRKLAKKWKDVEFTVEEFNFTTYCNNKFPGMFD
;
A
#
# COMPACT_ATOMS: atom_id res chain seq x y z
N MET A 1 45.94 -23.99 35.61
CA MET A 1 44.76 -23.24 35.12
C MET A 1 43.98 -22.87 36.34
N GLU A 2 43.88 -21.58 36.63
CA GLU A 2 43.33 -21.13 37.90
C GLU A 2 41.80 -21.35 37.94
N PRO A 3 41.19 -21.69 39.09
CA PRO A 3 39.75 -21.95 39.19
C PRO A 3 38.85 -20.81 38.68
N TRP A 4 39.31 -19.56 38.81
CA TRP A 4 38.60 -18.38 38.32
C TRP A 4 38.62 -18.25 36.79
N GLU A 5 39.68 -18.72 36.12
CA GLU A 5 39.76 -18.74 34.64
C GLU A 5 38.72 -19.70 34.07
N PHE A 6 38.53 -20.85 34.72
CA PHE A 6 37.51 -21.82 34.32
C PHE A 6 36.10 -21.25 34.48
N GLN A 7 35.80 -20.61 35.63
CA GLN A 7 34.49 -19.98 35.85
C GLN A 7 34.21 -18.81 34.89
N MET A 8 35.23 -17.99 34.58
CA MET A 8 35.10 -16.94 33.56
C MET A 8 34.76 -17.52 32.18
N LYS A 9 35.42 -18.60 31.77
CA LYS A 9 35.15 -19.28 30.49
C LYS A 9 33.74 -19.86 30.42
N VAL A 10 33.26 -20.49 31.50
CA VAL A 10 31.88 -21.01 31.58
C VAL A 10 30.86 -19.87 31.50
N ARG A 11 31.06 -18.76 32.22
CA ARG A 11 30.19 -17.58 32.12
C ARG A 11 30.13 -17.00 30.72
N LEU A 12 31.29 -16.84 30.07
CA LEU A 12 31.37 -16.31 28.72
C LEU A 12 30.67 -17.26 27.71
N PHE A 13 30.88 -18.57 27.86
CA PHE A 13 30.22 -19.58 27.03
C PHE A 13 28.69 -19.55 27.18
N LEU A 14 28.16 -19.45 28.41
CA LEU A 14 26.72 -19.32 28.67
C LEU A 14 26.14 -18.01 28.11
N MET A 15 26.85 -16.89 28.22
CA MET A 15 26.43 -15.62 27.60
C MET A 15 26.35 -15.73 26.07
N VAL A 16 27.31 -16.42 25.44
CA VAL A 16 27.28 -16.68 23.99
C VAL A 16 26.06 -17.52 23.62
N ILE A 17 25.80 -18.64 24.31
CA ILE A 17 24.62 -19.49 24.07
C ILE A 17 23.32 -18.69 24.21
N PHE A 18 23.19 -17.87 25.25
CA PHE A 18 22.01 -17.04 25.45
C PHE A 18 21.82 -16.02 24.31
N SER A 19 22.90 -15.36 23.88
CA SER A 19 22.85 -14.38 22.78
C SER A 19 22.44 -15.01 21.44
N LEU A 20 22.94 -16.22 21.15
CA LEU A 20 22.59 -17.01 19.96
C LEU A 20 21.13 -17.49 20.02
N SER A 21 20.64 -17.84 21.21
CA SER A 21 19.24 -18.24 21.41
C SER A 21 18.30 -17.05 21.16
N VAL A 22 18.63 -15.86 21.67
CA VAL A 22 17.85 -14.63 21.46
C VAL A 22 17.81 -14.21 19.99
N SER A 23 18.94 -14.26 19.28
CA SER A 23 18.99 -13.92 17.85
C SER A 23 18.17 -14.90 17.00
N THR A 24 18.23 -16.19 17.33
CA THR A 24 17.44 -17.24 16.67
C THR A 24 15.94 -17.04 16.89
N ILE A 25 15.50 -16.81 18.13
CA ILE A 25 14.09 -16.52 18.45
C ILE A 25 13.60 -15.27 17.70
N ARG A 26 14.42 -14.21 17.64
CA ARG A 26 14.10 -12.99 16.90
C ARG A 26 13.94 -13.26 15.40
N SER A 27 14.81 -14.08 14.81
CA SER A 27 14.73 -14.47 13.40
C SER A 27 13.46 -15.28 13.10
N LEU A 28 13.17 -16.30 13.92
CA LEU A 28 11.96 -17.12 13.80
C LEU A 28 10.68 -16.29 13.93
N THR A 29 10.63 -15.38 14.92
CA THR A 29 9.51 -14.46 15.11
C THR A 29 9.30 -13.57 13.89
N ARG A 30 10.39 -13.08 13.27
CA ARG A 30 10.32 -12.28 12.04
C ARG A 30 9.77 -13.11 10.88
N GLN A 31 10.23 -14.34 10.70
CA GLN A 31 9.75 -15.24 9.65
C GLN A 31 8.26 -15.56 9.82
N LEU A 32 7.83 -15.90 11.03
CA LEU A 32 6.41 -16.17 11.31
C LEU A 32 5.53 -14.94 11.03
N LYS A 33 5.96 -13.75 11.46
CA LYS A 33 5.25 -12.50 11.15
C LYS A 33 5.14 -12.26 9.65
N GLU A 34 6.18 -12.56 8.88
CA GLU A 34 6.16 -12.40 7.43
C GLU A 34 5.22 -13.40 6.76
N GLN A 35 5.23 -14.66 7.18
CA GLN A 35 4.29 -15.68 6.71
C GLN A 35 2.83 -15.30 6.99
N LEU A 36 2.54 -14.79 8.19
CA LEU A 36 1.20 -14.30 8.54
C LEU A 36 0.77 -13.11 7.67
N LYS A 37 1.69 -12.19 7.35
CA LYS A 37 1.39 -11.07 6.44
C LYS A 37 1.10 -11.55 5.03
N ILE A 38 1.90 -12.48 4.50
CA ILE A 38 1.71 -13.05 3.16
C ILE A 38 0.34 -13.74 3.09
N LYS A 39 0.04 -14.60 4.09
CA LYS A 39 -1.26 -15.26 4.20
C LYS A 39 -2.42 -14.27 4.28
N LYS A 40 -2.25 -13.18 5.05
CA LYS A 40 -3.27 -12.13 5.17
C LYS A 40 -3.49 -11.39 3.85
N LYS A 41 -2.43 -10.99 3.15
CA LYS A 41 -2.51 -10.30 1.85
C LYS A 41 -3.08 -11.19 0.74
N GLY A 42 -2.91 -12.51 0.82
CA GLY A 42 -3.46 -13.45 -0.14
C GLY A 42 -4.88 -13.94 0.15
N ARG A 43 -5.57 -13.36 1.15
CA ARG A 43 -6.89 -13.86 1.58
C ARG A 43 -7.97 -13.64 0.52
N PHE A 44 -7.90 -12.53 -0.20
CA PHE A 44 -8.85 -12.19 -1.26
C PHE A 44 -8.14 -11.86 -2.56
N SER A 45 -8.77 -12.20 -3.69
CA SER A 45 -8.33 -11.70 -4.99
C SER A 45 -8.70 -10.23 -5.12
N ALA A 46 -7.84 -9.42 -5.73
CA ALA A 46 -8.10 -8.00 -5.96
C ALA A 46 -9.42 -7.77 -6.75
N ALA A 47 -9.77 -8.69 -7.66
CA ALA A 47 -11.03 -8.66 -8.41
C ALA A 47 -12.29 -8.82 -7.54
N SER A 48 -12.17 -9.52 -6.41
CA SER A 48 -13.29 -9.74 -5.46
C SER A 48 -13.48 -8.59 -4.47
N ILE A 49 -12.60 -7.59 -4.49
CA ILE A 49 -12.63 -6.46 -3.58
C ILE A 49 -13.26 -5.24 -4.27
N GLN A 50 -14.17 -4.60 -3.56
CA GLN A 50 -14.85 -3.39 -3.98
C GLN A 50 -14.56 -2.26 -2.99
N LEU A 51 -14.16 -1.09 -3.48
CA LEU A 51 -13.89 0.09 -2.65
C LEU A 51 -15.11 1.00 -2.66
N SER A 52 -15.74 1.16 -1.50
CA SER A 52 -16.83 2.11 -1.28
C SER A 52 -16.35 3.30 -0.45
N ARG A 53 -16.81 4.50 -0.78
CA ARG A 53 -16.45 5.71 -0.01
C ARG A 53 -17.12 5.72 1.36
N ARG A 54 -16.40 6.11 2.41
CA ARG A 54 -16.98 6.24 3.76
C ARG A 54 -17.97 7.42 3.80
N GLY A 55 -19.17 7.17 4.32
CA GLY A 55 -20.20 8.18 4.56
C GLY A 55 -21.34 8.21 3.55
N CYS A 56 -21.11 7.73 2.32
CA CYS A 56 -22.17 7.68 1.33
C CYS A 56 -22.26 6.37 0.56
N PHE A 57 -21.39 5.41 0.88
CA PHE A 57 -21.55 4.01 0.52
C PHE A 57 -21.57 3.70 -0.99
N VAL A 58 -21.22 4.68 -1.83
CA VAL A 58 -21.09 4.50 -3.28
C VAL A 58 -19.81 3.73 -3.59
N LEU A 59 -19.95 2.70 -4.43
CA LEU A 59 -18.85 1.97 -5.05
C LEU A 59 -18.12 2.86 -6.06
N VAL A 60 -16.80 3.02 -5.90
CA VAL A 60 -16.00 3.89 -6.78
C VAL A 60 -14.95 3.13 -7.58
N ALA A 61 -14.44 2.01 -7.05
CA ALA A 61 -13.37 1.23 -7.66
C ALA A 61 -13.41 -0.24 -7.26
N LEU A 62 -12.76 -1.09 -8.05
CA LEU A 62 -12.40 -2.45 -7.71
C LEU A 62 -10.97 -2.49 -7.13
N GLY A 63 -10.62 -3.58 -6.45
CA GLY A 63 -9.25 -3.80 -6.00
C GLY A 63 -8.25 -3.86 -7.15
N ASN A 64 -8.66 -4.41 -8.31
CA ASN A 64 -7.85 -4.46 -9.53
C ASN A 64 -7.50 -3.09 -10.11
N ASP A 65 -8.34 -2.09 -9.84
CA ASP A 65 -8.12 -0.72 -10.29
C ASP A 65 -7.03 -0.02 -9.48
N ILE A 66 -6.60 -0.61 -8.35
CA ILE A 66 -5.55 -0.06 -7.50
C ILE A 66 -4.21 -0.65 -7.90
N LYS A 67 -3.24 0.23 -8.14
CA LYS A 67 -1.83 -0.12 -8.39
C LYS A 67 -0.92 0.59 -7.40
N VAL A 68 0.28 0.08 -7.21
CA VAL A 68 1.30 0.69 -6.35
C VAL A 68 2.49 1.20 -7.17
N ILE A 69 2.91 2.43 -6.92
CA ILE A 69 4.13 3.05 -7.44
C ILE A 69 5.15 3.14 -6.30
N GLU A 70 6.41 2.76 -6.55
CA GLU A 70 7.52 2.79 -5.59
C GLU A 70 7.22 2.10 -4.25
N ASN A 71 6.37 1.06 -4.27
CA ASN A 71 5.89 0.35 -3.07
C ASN A 71 5.22 1.25 -1.99
N ALA A 72 4.86 2.49 -2.33
CA ALA A 72 4.37 3.50 -1.39
C ALA A 72 3.06 4.13 -1.83
N HIS A 73 2.97 4.54 -3.10
CA HIS A 73 1.87 5.35 -3.60
C HIS A 73 0.81 4.46 -4.25
N HIS A 74 -0.36 4.36 -3.60
CA HIS A 74 -1.45 3.54 -4.09
C HIS A 74 -2.40 4.39 -4.93
N VAL A 75 -2.37 4.15 -6.24
CA VAL A 75 -3.08 4.94 -7.26
C VAL A 75 -4.25 4.17 -7.84
N ASN A 76 -5.28 4.87 -8.29
CA ASN A 76 -6.37 4.28 -9.06
C ASN A 76 -6.18 4.51 -10.56
N ILE A 77 -6.29 3.45 -11.37
CA ILE A 77 -6.11 3.49 -12.84
C ILE A 77 -7.42 3.31 -13.63
N LYS A 78 -8.57 3.25 -12.97
CA LYS A 78 -9.87 3.03 -13.61
C LYS A 78 -10.18 4.19 -14.58
N PRO A 79 -10.47 3.90 -15.87
CA PRO A 79 -10.99 4.90 -16.80
C PRO A 79 -12.28 5.49 -16.20
N ASP A 80 -12.41 6.81 -16.15
CA ASP A 80 -13.52 7.54 -15.51
C ASP A 80 -13.48 7.69 -13.97
N PHE A 81 -12.40 7.32 -13.29
CA PHE A 81 -12.33 7.54 -11.84
C PHE A 81 -12.46 9.02 -11.45
N GLU A 82 -12.06 9.93 -12.34
CA GLU A 82 -12.19 11.39 -12.20
C GLU A 82 -13.62 11.86 -11.94
N ARG A 83 -14.64 11.12 -12.39
CA ARG A 83 -16.05 11.49 -12.17
C ARG A 83 -16.46 11.38 -10.69
N TYR A 84 -15.71 10.62 -9.88
CA TYR A 84 -16.05 10.38 -8.48
C TYR A 84 -15.42 11.39 -7.51
N TYR A 85 -14.45 12.19 -7.97
CA TYR A 85 -13.76 13.17 -7.14
C TYR A 85 -13.75 14.56 -7.76
N LYS A 86 -13.52 15.56 -6.91
CA LYS A 86 -13.22 16.94 -7.30
C LYS A 86 -11.87 17.33 -6.74
N THR A 87 -11.18 18.22 -7.44
CA THR A 87 -9.92 18.78 -6.96
C THR A 87 -10.19 20.01 -6.12
N ASN A 88 -9.47 20.10 -5.00
CA ASN A 88 -9.46 21.27 -4.12
C ASN A 88 -8.08 21.93 -4.21
N GLY A 89 -7.69 22.70 -3.19
CA GLY A 89 -6.43 23.45 -3.13
C GLY A 89 -5.18 22.65 -3.53
N GLN A 90 -4.14 23.41 -3.84
CA GLN A 90 -2.85 22.89 -4.26
C GLN A 90 -2.19 22.09 -3.13
N THR A 91 -1.54 20.97 -3.47
CA THR A 91 -0.73 20.22 -2.51
C THR A 91 0.68 20.83 -2.40
N LEU A 92 1.60 20.13 -1.74
CA LEU A 92 2.99 20.55 -1.59
C LEU A 92 3.61 20.87 -2.96
N LEU A 93 4.27 22.00 -3.12
CA LEU A 93 5.04 22.34 -4.32
C LEU A 93 6.41 21.65 -4.25
N LYS A 94 6.46 20.33 -4.46
CA LYS A 94 7.69 19.54 -4.42
C LYS A 94 7.75 18.57 -5.60
N THR A 95 8.70 18.76 -6.50
CA THR A 95 8.95 17.85 -7.62
C THR A 95 9.88 16.71 -7.18
N PHE A 96 9.60 15.50 -7.66
CA PHE A 96 10.46 14.32 -7.55
C PHE A 96 10.94 13.91 -8.95
N GLU A 97 11.88 12.97 -9.04
CA GLU A 97 12.50 12.57 -10.32
C GLU A 97 11.47 12.14 -11.37
N ASP A 98 10.56 11.24 -11.00
CA ASP A 98 9.56 10.68 -11.92
C ASP A 98 8.15 11.24 -11.73
N TRP A 99 7.92 12.08 -10.71
CA TRP A 99 6.56 12.54 -10.43
C TRP A 99 6.49 13.84 -9.64
N GLU A 100 5.36 14.51 -9.75
CA GLU A 100 5.02 15.68 -8.94
C GLU A 100 3.61 15.57 -8.33
N PRO A 101 3.42 16.13 -7.13
CA PRO A 101 2.14 16.14 -6.44
C PRO A 101 1.18 17.14 -7.11
N GLY A 102 -0.05 16.69 -7.41
CA GLY A 102 -1.09 17.50 -8.03
C GLY A 102 -1.99 18.19 -7.00
N ARG A 103 -3.31 18.10 -7.14
CA ARG A 103 -4.25 18.73 -6.20
C ARG A 103 -4.77 17.75 -5.15
N VAL A 104 -5.28 18.29 -4.04
CA VAL A 104 -6.01 17.47 -3.06
C VAL A 104 -7.30 16.99 -3.71
N ILE A 105 -7.59 15.69 -3.62
CA ILE A 105 -8.83 15.12 -4.15
C ILE A 105 -9.82 14.82 -3.03
N SER A 106 -11.08 15.16 -3.28
CA SER A 106 -12.18 14.94 -2.36
C SER A 106 -13.38 14.37 -3.09
N CYS A 107 -14.25 13.67 -2.38
CA CYS A 107 -15.45 13.12 -2.97
C CYS A 107 -16.29 14.22 -3.65
N ALA A 108 -16.69 13.99 -4.90
CA ALA A 108 -17.54 14.92 -5.65
C ALA A 108 -18.90 15.15 -4.95
N ALA A 109 -19.47 14.11 -4.35
CA ALA A 109 -20.81 14.15 -3.77
C ALA A 109 -20.89 14.64 -2.31
N CYS A 110 -19.89 14.34 -1.46
CA CYS A 110 -19.92 14.75 -0.04
C CYS A 110 -18.75 15.62 0.42
N GLY A 111 -17.76 15.89 -0.45
CA GLY A 111 -16.64 16.76 -0.14
C GLY A 111 -15.59 16.19 0.82
N ARG A 112 -15.74 14.97 1.34
CA ARG A 112 -14.72 14.34 2.20
C ARG A 112 -13.44 14.07 1.40
N GLN A 113 -12.29 14.48 1.96
CA GLN A 113 -10.98 14.27 1.37
C GLN A 113 -10.66 12.78 1.23
N TRP A 114 -10.06 12.40 0.10
CA TRP A 114 -9.67 11.02 -0.23
C TRP A 114 -8.17 10.83 -0.36
N GLY A 115 -7.45 11.88 -0.76
CA GLY A 115 -6.02 11.84 -1.00
C GLY A 115 -5.58 13.02 -1.85
N MET A 116 -4.78 12.75 -2.88
CA MET A 116 -4.26 13.76 -3.81
C MET A 116 -3.99 13.17 -5.19
N GLU A 117 -3.77 14.03 -6.18
CA GLU A 117 -3.24 13.64 -7.48
C GLU A 117 -1.71 13.49 -7.44
N MET A 118 -1.21 12.69 -8.37
CA MET A 118 0.19 12.56 -8.75
C MET A 118 0.24 12.72 -10.27
N VAL A 119 1.08 13.61 -10.75
CA VAL A 119 1.46 13.68 -12.16
C VAL A 119 2.71 12.82 -12.31
N TYR A 120 2.57 11.64 -12.88
CA TYR A 120 3.65 10.69 -13.09
C TYR A 120 4.20 10.82 -14.51
N LYS A 121 5.51 11.02 -14.64
CA LYS A 121 6.24 11.24 -15.91
C LYS A 121 5.58 12.28 -16.81
N GLU A 122 5.12 13.38 -16.21
CA GLU A 122 4.49 14.54 -16.86
C GLU A 122 3.16 14.28 -17.59
N ILE A 123 2.82 13.02 -17.90
CA ILE A 123 1.66 12.66 -18.73
C ILE A 123 0.55 11.95 -17.96
N ALA A 124 0.89 11.20 -16.92
CA ALA A 124 -0.06 10.34 -16.23
C ALA A 124 -0.58 11.02 -14.95
N LEU A 125 -1.73 11.69 -15.06
CA LEU A 125 -2.46 12.17 -13.89
C LEU A 125 -3.17 10.99 -13.19
N LEU A 126 -2.70 10.65 -11.99
CA LEU A 126 -3.12 9.50 -11.21
C LEU A 126 -3.60 9.91 -9.80
N PRO A 127 -4.81 9.54 -9.38
CA PRO A 127 -5.30 9.79 -8.03
C PRO A 127 -4.68 8.81 -7.02
N ILE A 128 -3.88 9.34 -6.08
CA ILE A 128 -3.41 8.61 -4.90
C ILE A 128 -4.52 8.58 -3.84
N LEU A 129 -4.86 7.37 -3.39
CA LEU A 129 -5.91 7.14 -2.42
C LEU A 129 -5.35 6.82 -1.03
N ALA A 130 -5.90 7.46 0.00
CA ALA A 130 -5.70 7.04 1.38
C ALA A 130 -6.78 6.04 1.79
N ILE A 131 -6.41 4.76 2.00
CA ILE A 131 -7.36 3.66 2.25
C ILE A 131 -8.27 3.89 3.45
N GLU A 132 -7.84 4.69 4.44
CA GLU A 132 -8.67 5.04 5.61
C GLU A 132 -9.92 5.86 5.26
N ASN A 133 -10.00 6.42 4.06
CA ASN A 133 -11.19 7.14 3.59
C ASN A 133 -12.19 6.22 2.87
N PHE A 134 -11.85 4.95 2.69
CA PHE A 134 -12.63 3.95 1.99
C PHE A 134 -12.96 2.76 2.89
N ALA A 135 -14.05 2.08 2.57
CA ALA A 135 -14.37 0.76 3.08
C ALA A 135 -14.17 -0.24 1.95
N MET A 136 -13.76 -1.45 2.32
CA MET A 136 -13.59 -2.56 1.40
C MET A 136 -14.77 -3.51 1.59
N GLU A 137 -15.60 -3.66 0.57
CA GLU A 137 -16.57 -4.76 0.52
C GLU A 137 -15.80 -6.00 0.04
N THR A 138 -15.79 -7.03 0.89
CA THR A 138 -15.10 -8.31 0.65
C THR A 138 -16.12 -9.43 0.59
N PRO A 139 -15.77 -10.63 0.09
CA PRO A 139 -16.65 -11.79 0.15
C PRO A 139 -17.14 -12.16 1.57
N GLU A 140 -16.40 -11.78 2.60
CA GLU A 140 -16.76 -12.00 4.01
C GLU A 140 -17.48 -10.80 4.64
N GLY A 141 -17.92 -9.86 3.81
CA GLY A 141 -18.54 -8.61 4.23
C GLY A 141 -17.56 -7.46 4.32
N ARG A 142 -18.02 -6.39 4.96
CA ARG A 142 -17.37 -5.09 4.94
C ARG A 142 -16.19 -5.02 5.91
N LYS A 143 -15.05 -4.52 5.43
CA LYS A 143 -13.83 -4.34 6.23
C LYS A 143 -13.27 -2.93 6.09
N LEU A 144 -12.65 -2.46 7.17
CA LEU A 144 -11.98 -1.16 7.23
C LEU A 144 -10.48 -1.38 7.44
N ALA A 145 -9.66 -0.67 6.68
CA ALA A 145 -8.23 -0.58 6.90
C ALA A 145 -7.84 0.84 7.31
N LYS A 146 -6.81 0.97 8.15
CA LYS A 146 -6.18 2.24 8.50
C LYS A 146 -5.01 2.56 7.57
N LYS A 147 -4.27 1.54 7.15
CA LYS A 147 -3.11 1.67 6.25
C LYS A 147 -3.18 0.63 5.15
N TRP A 148 -2.55 0.92 4.01
CA TRP A 148 -2.52 -0.01 2.88
C TRP A 148 -1.86 -1.34 3.21
N LYS A 149 -0.88 -1.35 4.11
CA LYS A 149 -0.28 -2.61 4.61
C LYS A 149 -1.25 -3.53 5.38
N ASP A 150 -2.41 -3.01 5.81
CA ASP A 150 -3.39 -3.75 6.60
C ASP A 150 -4.47 -4.42 5.74
N VAL A 151 -4.49 -4.17 4.42
CA VAL A 151 -5.46 -4.77 3.49
C VAL A 151 -5.19 -6.27 3.31
N GLU A 152 -6.22 -7.00 2.89
CA GLU A 152 -6.23 -8.47 2.80
C GLU A 152 -6.21 -8.98 1.34
N PHE A 153 -5.75 -8.14 0.41
CA PHE A 153 -5.52 -8.49 -0.99
C PHE A 153 -4.15 -7.96 -1.45
N THR A 154 -3.58 -8.56 -2.50
CA THR A 154 -2.33 -8.08 -3.10
C THR A 154 -2.63 -6.93 -4.07
N VAL A 155 -1.88 -5.84 -3.94
CA VAL A 155 -1.90 -4.70 -4.88
C VAL A 155 -0.74 -4.87 -5.85
N GLU A 156 -1.04 -4.91 -7.14
CA GLU A 156 -0.04 -5.06 -8.20
C GLU A 156 0.74 -3.77 -8.42
N GLU A 157 1.99 -3.91 -8.88
CA GLU A 157 2.82 -2.78 -9.26
C GLU A 157 2.25 -2.06 -10.50
N PHE A 158 2.39 -0.74 -10.52
CA PHE A 158 1.97 0.08 -11.64
C PHE A 158 2.89 -0.12 -12.84
N ASN A 159 2.32 -0.53 -13.97
CA ASN A 159 3.05 -0.61 -15.24
C ASN A 159 2.69 0.60 -16.12
N PHE A 160 3.65 1.50 -16.29
CA PHE A 160 3.46 2.74 -17.05
C PHE A 160 3.17 2.49 -18.54
N THR A 161 3.87 1.54 -19.18
CA THR A 161 3.66 1.19 -20.60
C THR A 161 2.24 0.64 -20.82
N THR A 162 1.80 -0.29 -19.97
CA THR A 162 0.43 -0.83 -20.03
C THR A 162 -0.60 0.27 -19.80
N TYR A 163 -0.37 1.16 -18.84
CA TYR A 163 -1.26 2.29 -18.58
C TYR A 163 -1.38 3.20 -19.81
N CYS A 164 -0.26 3.58 -20.43
CA CYS A 164 -0.28 4.45 -21.61
C CYS A 164 -0.97 3.78 -22.80
N ASN A 165 -0.70 2.51 -23.07
CA ASN A 165 -1.36 1.77 -24.15
C ASN A 165 -2.88 1.70 -23.97
N ASN A 166 -3.34 1.56 -22.72
CA ASN A 166 -4.77 1.51 -22.41
C ASN A 166 -5.43 2.90 -22.46
N LYS A 167 -4.74 3.96 -22.03
CA LYS A 167 -5.30 5.30 -21.90
C LYS A 167 -5.20 6.12 -23.19
N PHE A 168 -4.15 5.90 -23.98
CA PHE A 168 -3.85 6.62 -25.21
C PHE A 168 -3.64 5.61 -26.36
N PRO A 169 -4.70 4.88 -26.78
CA PRO A 169 -4.58 3.93 -27.88
C PRO A 169 -4.12 4.66 -29.15
N GLY A 170 -3.09 4.14 -29.82
CA GLY A 170 -2.53 4.71 -31.05
C GLY A 170 -1.51 5.84 -30.87
N MET A 171 -1.07 6.15 -29.65
CA MET A 171 -0.04 7.18 -29.43
C MET A 171 1.38 6.74 -29.84
N PHE A 172 1.61 5.44 -30.00
CA PHE A 172 2.89 4.83 -30.38
C PHE A 172 2.85 4.10 -31.73
N ASP A 173 1.78 4.28 -32.50
CA ASP A 173 1.64 3.74 -33.87
C ASP A 173 2.16 4.73 -34.92
#